data_AF-A0A4P5VW68-F1
#
_entry.id   AF-A0A4P5VW68-F1
#
_cell.length_a   1.000
_cell.length_b   1.000
_cell.length_c   1.000
_cell.angle_alpha   90.00
_cell.angle_beta   90.00
_cell.angle_gamma   90.00
#
_symmetry.space_group_name_H-M   'P 1'
#
loop_
_entity.id
_entity.type
_entity.pdbx_description
1 polymer ?
#
loop_
_entity_poly.entity_id
_entity_poly.type
_entity_poly.pdbx_seq_one_letter_code
_entity_poly.pdbx_strand_id
1 'polypeptide(L)'
;MVHTERVTVTLPSNLLDGIDRFEQNRSRFIAQAVERELEHRRREELLRSVSAPHPGGDDLSELGTGDWLPDLMENAAELVDLAGGTPVRWVSGDGWKAGNL
;
A
#
# COMPACT_ATOMS: atom_id res chain seq x y z
N MET A 1 -9.40 5.34 19.82
CA MET A 1 -10.63 4.61 20.17
C MET A 1 -11.36 4.27 18.88
N VAL A 2 -11.78 3.02 18.69
CA VAL A 2 -12.60 2.65 17.53
C VAL A 2 -14.03 3.11 17.83
N HIS A 3 -14.55 4.05 17.05
CA HIS A 3 -15.94 4.47 17.15
C HIS A 3 -16.79 3.52 16.30
N THR A 4 -17.80 2.90 16.91
CA THR A 4 -18.75 2.05 16.19
C THR A 4 -19.98 2.87 15.81
N GLU A 5 -20.37 2.84 14.54
CA GLU A 5 -21.61 3.48 14.05
C GLU A 5 -22.59 2.40 13.56
N ARG A 6 -23.89 2.61 13.80
CA ARG A 6 -24.93 1.64 13.41
C ARG A 6 -25.43 1.94 12.01
N VAL A 7 -25.34 0.95 11.13
CA VAL A 7 -25.90 0.99 9.78
C VAL A 7 -27.07 0.01 9.67
N THR A 8 -28.17 0.42 9.04
CA THR A 8 -29.32 -0.45 8.72
C THR A 8 -29.46 -0.50 7.20
N VAL A 9 -29.51 -1.70 6.64
CA VAL A 9 -29.65 -1.94 5.20
C VAL A 9 -30.78 -2.93 4.93
N THR A 10 -31.46 -2.75 3.80
CA THR A 10 -32.42 -3.72 3.28
C THR A 10 -31.71 -4.60 2.26
N LEU A 11 -31.74 -5.91 2.47
CA LEU A 11 -31.11 -6.90 1.60
C LEU A 11 -32.16 -7.91 1.10
N PRO A 12 -31.95 -8.52 -0.08
CA PRO A 12 -32.78 -9.63 -0.56
C PRO A 12 -32.81 -10.78 0.44
N SER A 13 -33.98 -11.40 0.65
CA SER A 13 -34.15 -12.48 1.63
C SER A 13 -33.26 -13.68 1.34
N ASN A 14 -33.13 -14.07 0.06
CA ASN A 14 -32.26 -15.17 -0.34
C ASN A 14 -30.78 -14.94 0.00
N LEU A 15 -30.32 -13.68 0.04
CA LEU A 15 -28.96 -13.35 0.46
C LEU A 15 -28.81 -13.49 1.98
N LEU A 16 -29.82 -13.06 2.75
CA LEU A 16 -29.85 -13.23 4.20
C LEU A 16 -29.87 -14.73 4.57
N ASP A 17 -30.68 -15.53 3.89
CA ASP A 17 -30.73 -16.98 4.05
C ASP A 17 -29.37 -17.62 3.74
N GLY A 18 -28.69 -17.11 2.71
CA GLY A 18 -27.33 -17.52 2.37
C GLY A 18 -26.33 -17.23 3.49
N ILE A 19 -26.38 -16.04 4.09
CA ILE A 19 -25.52 -15.68 5.23
C ILE A 19 -25.81 -16.59 6.42
N ASP A 20 -27.09 -16.76 6.77
CA ASP A 20 -27.53 -17.56 7.93
C ASP A 20 -27.13 -19.03 7.84
N ARG A 21 -27.00 -19.56 6.62
CA ARG A 21 -26.53 -20.94 6.39
C ARG A 21 -25.09 -21.15 6.84
N PHE A 22 -24.23 -20.13 6.71
CA PHE A 22 -22.79 -20.26 6.95
C PHE A 22 -22.32 -19.56 8.22
N GLU A 23 -22.99 -18.50 8.64
CA GLU A 23 -22.55 -17.67 9.74
C GLU A 23 -23.73 -17.24 10.60
N GLN A 24 -23.64 -17.50 11.90
CA GLN A 24 -24.69 -17.15 12.86
C GLN A 24 -24.63 -15.65 13.21
N ASN A 25 -23.45 -15.03 13.08
CA ASN A 25 -23.24 -13.61 13.31
C ASN A 25 -23.16 -12.83 11.99
N ARG A 26 -24.33 -12.39 11.50
CA ARG A 26 -24.45 -11.61 10.24
C ARG A 26 -23.61 -10.34 10.23
N SER A 27 -23.56 -9.59 11.33
CA SER A 27 -22.83 -8.31 11.36
C SER A 27 -21.33 -8.53 11.22
N ARG A 28 -20.79 -9.57 11.87
CA ARG A 28 -19.40 -9.99 11.69
C ARG A 28 -19.12 -10.42 10.25
N PHE A 29 -20.00 -11.25 9.67
CA PHE A 29 -19.87 -11.69 8.28
C PHE A 29 -19.78 -10.49 7.32
N ILE A 30 -20.74 -9.58 7.44
CA ILE A 30 -20.83 -8.38 6.60
C ILE A 30 -19.59 -7.50 6.79
N ALA A 31 -19.16 -7.25 8.04
CA ALA A 31 -17.96 -6.45 8.30
C ALA A 31 -16.72 -7.04 7.61
N GLN A 32 -16.49 -8.35 7.75
CA GLN A 32 -15.35 -9.02 7.12
C GLN A 32 -15.45 -9.09 5.60
N ALA A 33 -16.66 -9.22 5.05
CA ALA A 33 -16.88 -9.17 3.61
C ALA A 33 -16.58 -7.77 3.05
N VAL A 34 -17.03 -6.72 3.75
CA VAL A 34 -16.78 -5.32 3.39
C VAL A 34 -15.29 -4.98 3.50
N GLU A 35 -14.60 -5.40 4.56
CA GLU A 35 -13.15 -5.20 4.69
C GLU A 35 -12.37 -5.80 3.51
N ARG A 36 -12.71 -7.04 3.12
CA ARG A 36 -12.10 -7.71 1.97
C ARG A 36 -12.38 -6.99 0.66
N GLU A 37 -13.61 -6.54 0.43
CA GLU A 37 -13.98 -5.79 -0.76
C GLU A 37 -13.27 -4.42 -0.83
N LEU A 38 -13.14 -3.72 0.30
CA LEU A 38 -12.42 -2.45 0.36
C LEU A 38 -10.92 -2.63 0.06
N GLU A 39 -10.30 -3.69 0.58
CA GLU A 39 -8.91 -4.02 0.25
C GLU A 39 -8.75 -4.32 -1.25
N HIS A 40 -9.67 -5.11 -1.81
CA HIS A 40 -9.67 -5.44 -3.23
C HIS A 40 -9.77 -4.18 -4.10
N ARG A 41 -10.72 -3.29 -3.82
CA ARG A 41 -10.89 -2.03 -4.57
C ARG A 41 -9.69 -1.11 -4.45
N ARG A 42 -9.09 -0.99 -3.26
CA ARG A 42 -7.85 -0.19 -3.07
C ARG A 42 -6.72 -0.72 -3.94
N ARG A 43 -6.60 -2.05 -4.05
CA ARG A 43 -5.60 -2.68 -4.91
C ARG A 43 -5.87 -2.40 -6.39
N GLU A 44 -7.12 -2.51 -6.83
CA GLU A 44 -7.49 -2.20 -8.22
C GLU A 44 -7.25 -0.74 -8.58
N GLU A 45 -7.57 0.17 -7.66
CA GLU A 45 -7.32 1.61 -7.82
C GLU A 45 -5.82 1.90 -7.91
N LEU A 46 -5.00 1.26 -7.07
CA LEU A 46 -3.55 1.36 -7.15
C LEU A 46 -3.03 0.84 -8.49
N LEU A 47 -3.50 -0.33 -8.95
CA LEU A 47 -3.13 -0.88 -10.26
C LEU A 47 -3.51 0.05 -11.40
N ARG A 48 -4.69 0.68 -11.33
CA ARG A 48 -5.13 1.68 -12.32
C ARG A 48 -4.26 2.93 -12.31
N SER A 49 -3.85 3.40 -11.13
CA SER A 49 -2.94 4.54 -10.97
C SER A 49 -1.54 4.22 -11.53
N VAL A 50 -1.04 3.00 -11.30
CA VAL A 50 0.23 2.55 -11.86
C VAL A 50 0.16 2.37 -13.38
N SER A 51 -0.96 1.86 -13.92
CA SER A 51 -1.10 1.64 -15.36
C SER A 51 -1.40 2.91 -16.16
N ALA A 52 -1.91 3.95 -15.51
CA ALA A 52 -2.07 5.29 -16.06
C ALA A 52 -1.37 6.29 -15.13
N PRO A 53 -0.02 6.39 -15.20
CA PRO A 53 0.74 7.32 -14.39
C PRO A 53 0.14 8.72 -14.48
N HIS A 54 0.17 9.47 -13.37
CA HIS A 54 -0.26 10.87 -13.42
C HIS A 54 0.55 11.61 -14.52
N PRO A 55 -0.07 12.50 -15.30
CA PRO A 55 0.64 13.23 -16.37
C PRO A 55 1.86 14.03 -15.87
N GLY A 56 1.87 14.43 -14.59
CA GLY A 56 3.04 15.07 -13.97
C GLY A 56 4.19 14.11 -13.61
N GLY A 57 3.98 12.80 -13.76
CA GLY A 57 4.98 11.76 -13.57
C GLY A 57 5.73 11.37 -14.85
N ASP A 58 5.21 11.75 -16.03
CA ASP A 58 5.92 11.53 -17.30
C ASP A 58 7.26 12.30 -17.31
N ASP A 59 7.25 13.56 -16.85
CA ASP A 59 8.44 14.41 -16.73
C ASP A 59 9.49 13.83 -15.74
N LEU A 60 9.02 13.15 -14.69
CA LEU A 60 9.89 12.43 -13.73
C LEU A 60 10.37 11.07 -14.25
N SER A 61 9.64 10.46 -15.19
CA SER A 61 10.03 9.18 -15.80
C SER A 61 11.15 9.33 -16.83
N GLU A 62 11.25 10.52 -17.45
CA GLU A 62 12.35 10.89 -18.34
C GLU A 62 13.62 11.29 -17.58
N LEU A 63 13.47 11.78 -16.34
CA LEU A 63 14.58 12.00 -15.40
C LEU A 63 15.10 10.65 -14.89
N GLY A 64 16.08 10.09 -15.61
CA GLY A 64 16.77 8.88 -15.19
C GLY A 64 17.57 9.10 -13.90
N THR A 65 17.94 8.01 -13.22
CA THR A 65 18.77 8.07 -12.00
C THR A 65 20.07 8.87 -12.23
N GLY A 66 20.59 8.90 -13.46
CA GLY A 66 21.80 9.64 -13.81
C GLY A 66 21.72 11.17 -13.66
N ASP A 67 20.52 11.77 -13.80
CA ASP A 67 20.35 13.22 -13.65
C ASP A 67 20.15 13.63 -12.19
N TRP A 68 19.61 12.73 -11.37
CA TRP A 68 19.35 12.99 -9.95
C TRP A 68 20.48 12.55 -9.02
N LEU A 69 21.19 11.47 -9.37
CA LEU A 69 22.24 10.88 -8.52
C LEU A 69 23.39 11.85 -8.19
N PRO A 70 23.88 12.72 -9.11
CA PRO A 70 24.94 13.67 -8.79
C PRO A 70 24.55 14.66 -7.70
N ASP A 71 23.35 15.27 -7.83
CA ASP A 71 22.82 16.25 -6.87
C ASP A 71 22.48 15.60 -5.52
N LEU A 72 21.95 14.37 -5.55
CA LEU A 72 21.73 13.59 -4.34
C LEU A 72 23.05 13.25 -3.63
N MET A 73 24.10 12.85 -4.35
CA MET A 73 25.40 12.50 -3.75
C MET A 73 26.10 13.73 -3.16
N GLU A 74 25.96 14.89 -3.80
CA GLU A 74 26.54 16.15 -3.33
C GLU A 74 25.85 16.65 -2.04
N ASN A 75 24.53 16.49 -1.95
CA ASN A 75 23.73 17.00 -0.82
C ASN A 75 23.26 15.91 0.17
N ALA A 76 23.70 14.66 0.01
CA ALA A 76 23.24 13.52 0.82
C ALA A 76 23.40 13.74 2.33
N ALA A 77 24.49 14.40 2.72
CA ALA A 77 24.82 14.67 4.12
C ALA A 77 23.89 15.71 4.78
N GLU A 78 23.16 16.51 3.98
CA GLU A 78 22.18 17.48 4.48
C GLU A 78 20.78 16.86 4.65
N LEU A 79 20.48 15.79 3.89
CA LEU A 79 19.18 15.12 3.88
C LEU A 79 19.08 13.98 4.88
N VAL A 80 20.19 13.30 5.15
CA VAL A 80 20.23 12.13 6.03
C VAL A 80 21.42 12.22 6.97
N ASP A 81 21.17 12.06 8.27
CA ASP A 81 22.25 11.86 9.24
C ASP A 81 22.90 10.49 9.01
N LEU A 82 24.01 10.49 8.27
CA LEU A 82 24.78 9.29 7.96
C LEU A 82 25.35 8.62 9.21
N ALA A 83 25.56 9.35 10.30
CA ALA A 83 26.07 8.79 11.55
C ALA A 83 24.97 8.09 12.37
N GLY A 84 23.69 8.44 12.14
CA GLY A 84 22.53 7.77 12.75
C GLY A 84 22.07 6.52 12.00
N GLY A 85 22.58 6.28 10.79
CA GLY A 85 22.20 5.16 9.93
C GLY A 85 23.08 3.91 10.10
N THR A 86 22.51 2.73 9.81
CA THR A 86 23.31 1.51 9.60
C THR A 86 23.57 1.33 8.11
N PRO A 87 24.83 1.37 7.65
CA PRO A 87 25.15 1.15 6.24
C PRO A 87 24.68 -0.25 5.81
N VAL A 88 23.99 -0.34 4.67
CA VAL A 88 23.54 -1.59 4.08
C VAL A 88 23.87 -1.66 2.59
N ARG A 89 24.17 -2.86 2.09
CA ARG A 89 24.36 -3.17 0.67
C ARG A 89 23.41 -4.29 0.23
N TRP A 90 22.90 -4.18 -0.99
CA TRP A 90 22.15 -5.28 -1.60
C TRP A 90 23.10 -6.41 -2.04
N VAL A 91 22.75 -7.64 -1.69
CA VAL A 91 23.42 -8.88 -2.14
C VAL A 91 22.40 -9.70 -2.91
N SER A 92 22.70 -9.99 -4.19
CA SER A 92 21.79 -10.75 -5.04
C SER A 92 21.51 -12.14 -4.45
N GLY A 93 20.25 -12.51 -4.33
CA GLY A 93 19.79 -13.76 -3.69
C GLY A 93 19.66 -13.69 -2.16
N ASP A 94 20.37 -12.77 -1.49
CA ASP A 94 20.43 -12.68 -0.03
C ASP A 94 19.76 -11.42 0.55
N GLY A 95 19.41 -10.46 -0.30
CA GLY A 95 18.74 -9.21 0.07
C GLY A 95 19.66 -8.14 0.65
N TRP A 96 19.09 -7.20 1.40
CA TRP A 96 19.85 -6.13 2.09
C TRP A 96 20.66 -6.72 3.26
N LYS A 97 21.97 -6.45 3.27
CA LYS A 97 22.91 -6.85 4.33
C LYS A 97 23.64 -5.63 4.86
N ALA A 98 24.12 -5.68 6.10
CA ALA A 98 25.00 -4.64 6.62
C ALA A 98 26.23 -4.47 5.70
N GLY A 99 26.47 -3.25 5.24
CA GLY A 99 27.65 -2.88 4.49
C GLY A 99 28.69 -2.30 5.45
N ASN A 100 29.97 -2.57 5.24
CA ASN A 100 31.02 -1.80 5.91
C ASN A 100 31.26 -0.54 5.06
N LEU A 101 31.28 0.62 5.71
CA LEU A 101 31.76 1.88 5.13
C LEU A 101 33.27 1.78 4.85
#